data_AF-A0A349DE21-F1
#
_entry.id   AF-A0A349DE21-F1
#
_cell.length_a   1.000
_cell.length_b   1.000
_cell.length_c   1.000
_cell.angle_alpha   90.00
_cell.angle_beta   90.00
_cell.angle_gamma   90.00
#
_symmetry.space_group_name_H-M   'P 1'
#
loop_
_entity.id
_entity.type
_entity.pdbx_description
1 polymer ?
#
loop_
_entity_poly.entity_id
_entity_poly.type
_entity_poly.pdbx_seq_one_letter_code
_entity_poly.pdbx_strand_id
1 'polypeptide(L)'
;MRVKDQLVLREIAGQYVIVPVMERVKDVTSMVYISSSAAYLWQYMDGKDFTLDELTDLIMSKYKNVTREKAQEDIICFLQILMKNNILDMSDSL
;
A
#
# COMPACT_ATOMS: atom_id res chain seq x y z
N MET A 1 -4.02 1.73 -10.69
CA MET A 1 -4.40 1.91 -9.27
C MET A 1 -3.56 3.04 -8.70
N ARG A 2 -4.10 3.81 -7.76
CA ARG A 2 -3.37 4.94 -7.17
C ARG A 2 -3.71 5.09 -5.69
N VAL A 3 -2.68 5.31 -4.86
CA VAL A 3 -2.91 5.69 -3.45
C VAL A 3 -3.39 7.13 -3.38
N LYS A 4 -4.33 7.41 -2.48
CA LYS A 4 -4.88 8.74 -2.33
C LYS A 4 -3.84 9.71 -1.78
N ASP A 5 -3.91 10.94 -2.25
CA ASP A 5 -3.05 12.02 -1.75
C ASP A 5 -3.33 12.33 -0.26
N GLN A 6 -2.39 13.06 0.36
CA GLN A 6 -2.44 13.48 1.77
C GLN A 6 -2.37 12.31 2.77
N LEU A 7 -1.76 11.20 2.36
CA LEU A 7 -1.39 10.09 3.24
C LEU A 7 0.13 10.04 3.36
N VAL A 8 0.65 9.83 4.56
CA VAL A 8 2.09 9.68 4.76
C VAL A 8 2.41 8.40 5.54
N LEU A 9 3.48 7.75 5.12
CA LEU A 9 4.05 6.63 5.85
C LEU A 9 4.98 7.16 6.94
N ARG A 10 4.77 6.69 8.18
CA ARG A 10 5.64 6.97 9.33
C ARG A 10 6.17 5.66 9.91
N GLU A 11 7.38 5.70 10.43
CA GLU A 11 7.97 4.62 11.22
C GLU A 11 8.01 5.05 12.69
N ILE A 12 7.42 4.23 13.57
CA ILE A 12 7.37 4.47 15.02
C ILE A 12 7.78 3.17 15.71
N ALA A 13 8.88 3.19 16.46
CA ALA A 13 9.41 2.03 17.19
C ALA A 13 9.58 0.75 16.31
N GLY A 14 9.99 0.91 15.05
CA GLY A 14 10.17 -0.20 14.11
C GLY A 14 8.86 -0.73 13.49
N GLN A 15 7.72 -0.09 13.76
CA GLN A 15 6.45 -0.36 13.10
C GLN A 15 6.14 0.71 12.06
N TYR A 16 5.51 0.32 10.95
CA TYR A 16 5.10 1.22 9.89
C TYR A 16 3.61 1.54 10.01
N VAL A 17 3.28 2.83 9.93
CA VAL A 17 1.89 3.32 10.02
C VAL A 17 1.61 4.32 8.92
N ILE A 18 0.47 4.15 8.24
CA ILE A 18 -0.06 5.12 7.29
C ILE A 18 -0.97 6.07 8.05
N VAL A 19 -0.65 7.37 8.00
CA VAL A 19 -1.43 8.42 8.67
C VAL A 19 -1.94 9.46 7.67
N PRO A 20 -3.21 9.89 7.78
CA PRO A 20 -3.71 11.02 7.00
C PRO A 20 -3.15 12.34 7.53
N VAL A 21 -2.83 13.27 6.62
CA VAL A 21 -2.34 14.62 6.94
C VAL A 21 -3.50 15.61 6.80
N MET A 22 -3.60 16.54 7.77
CA MET A 22 -4.59 17.64 7.83
C MET A 22 -6.07 17.21 7.93
N GLU A 23 -6.84 17.34 6.85
CA GLU A 23 -8.31 17.55 6.88
C GLU A 23 -9.13 16.25 6.71
N ARG A 24 -8.45 15.13 6.45
CA ARG A 24 -9.07 13.82 6.21
C ARG A 24 -9.44 13.00 7.44
N VAL A 25 -9.30 13.56 8.64
CA VAL A 25 -9.73 12.89 9.90
C VAL A 25 -11.23 12.50 9.85
N LYS A 26 -12.03 13.18 9.01
CA LYS A 26 -13.45 12.86 8.80
C LYS A 26 -13.74 11.74 7.80
N ASP A 27 -12.84 11.47 6.84
CA ASP A 27 -13.06 10.51 5.73
C ASP A 27 -12.17 9.26 5.80
N VAL A 28 -11.02 9.34 6.49
CA VAL A 28 -10.10 8.22 6.73
C VAL A 28 -10.06 7.99 8.23
N THR A 29 -10.87 7.03 8.68
CA THR A 29 -11.20 6.83 10.10
C THR A 29 -10.06 6.23 10.93
N SER A 30 -8.99 5.74 10.31
CA SER A 30 -8.07 4.83 11.00
C SER A 30 -6.62 4.97 10.55
N MET A 31 -5.71 5.04 11.52
CA MET A 31 -4.29 4.75 11.34
C MET A 31 -4.15 3.28 10.93
N VAL A 32 -3.50 3.00 9.81
CA VAL A 32 -3.31 1.62 9.32
C VAL A 32 -1.88 1.19 9.58
N TYR A 33 -1.72 0.20 10.46
CA TYR A 33 -0.43 -0.46 10.69
C TYR A 33 -0.15 -1.46 9.58
N ILE A 34 1.06 -1.39 9.02
CA ILE A 34 1.47 -2.25 7.92
C ILE A 34 2.81 -2.92 8.22
N SER A 35 3.08 -4.03 7.53
CA SER A 35 4.36 -4.74 7.62
C SER A 35 5.48 -3.95 6.93
N SER A 36 6.73 -4.36 7.16
CA SER A 36 7.90 -3.82 6.46
C SER A 36 7.89 -4.12 4.94
N SER A 37 7.31 -5.25 4.52
CA SER A 37 7.11 -5.57 3.10
C SER A 37 6.07 -4.63 2.45
N ALA A 38 4.98 -4.33 3.16
CA ALA A 38 3.98 -3.38 2.71
C ALA A 38 4.51 -1.93 2.68
N ALA A 39 5.32 -1.54 3.66
CA ALA A 39 6.01 -0.25 3.67
C ALA A 39 6.95 -0.08 2.47
N TYR A 40 7.65 -1.14 2.08
CA TYR A 40 8.47 -1.15 0.87
C TYR A 40 7.63 -0.94 -0.40
N LEU A 41 6.47 -1.59 -0.51
CA LEU A 41 5.54 -1.36 -1.61
C LEU A 41 5.01 0.08 -1.60
N TRP A 42 4.67 0.61 -0.42
CA TRP A 42 4.19 1.99 -0.27
C TRP A 42 5.15 3.01 -0.86
N GLN A 43 6.45 2.87 -0.61
CA GLN A 43 7.47 3.75 -1.18
C GLN A 43 7.46 3.79 -2.72
N TYR A 44 7.05 2.70 -3.38
CA TYR A 44 6.87 2.66 -4.82
C TYR A 44 5.55 3.29 -5.26
N MET A 45 4.46 3.02 -4.54
CA MET A 45 3.10 3.44 -4.88
C MET A 45 2.86 4.94 -4.69
N ASP A 46 3.53 5.55 -3.71
CA ASP A 46 3.27 6.94 -3.32
C ASP A 46 3.57 7.92 -4.47
N GLY A 47 2.63 8.83 -4.70
CA GLY A 47 2.72 9.86 -5.74
C GLY A 47 2.53 9.40 -7.20
N LYS A 48 2.27 8.11 -7.47
CA LYS A 48 2.11 7.61 -8.84
C LYS A 48 1.08 6.50 -9.01
N ASP A 49 0.73 6.23 -10.25
CA ASP A 49 -0.09 5.09 -10.65
C ASP A 49 0.76 3.82 -10.72
N PHE A 50 0.14 2.69 -10.38
CA PHE A 50 0.79 1.39 -10.37
C PHE A 50 -0.18 0.26 -10.71
N THR A 51 0.40 -0.88 -11.04
CA THR A 51 -0.28 -2.15 -11.36
C THR A 51 0.13 -3.26 -10.39
N LEU A 52 -0.68 -4.31 -10.33
CA LEU A 52 -0.37 -5.49 -9.51
C LEU A 52 0.94 -6.16 -9.96
N ASP A 53 1.20 -6.18 -11.26
CA ASP A 53 2.38 -6.84 -11.84
C ASP A 53 3.68 -6.14 -11.42
N GLU A 54 3.69 -4.80 -11.45
CA GLU A 54 4.83 -4.00 -10.97
C GLU A 54 5.13 -4.24 -9.48
N LEU A 55 4.09 -4.28 -8.63
CA LEU A 55 4.27 -4.57 -7.20
C LEU A 55 4.79 -6.00 -6.98
N THR A 56 4.33 -6.94 -7.80
CA THR A 56 4.76 -8.33 -7.75
C THR A 56 6.24 -8.43 -8.10
N ASP A 57 6.67 -7.77 -9.17
CA ASP A 57 8.08 -7.73 -9.58
C ASP A 57 8.96 -7.09 -8.51
N LEU A 58 8.48 -6.06 -7.82
CA LEU A 58 9.18 -5.46 -6.67
C LEU A 58 9.41 -6.46 -5.54
N ILE A 59 8.39 -7.25 -5.17
CA ILE A 59 8.52 -8.29 -4.14
C ILE A 59 9.45 -9.40 -4.59
N MET A 60 9.31 -9.88 -5.83
CA MET A 60 10.16 -10.92 -6.39
C MET A 60 11.63 -10.49 -6.47
N SER A 61 11.89 -9.22 -6.73
CA SER A 61 13.25 -8.65 -6.74
C SER A 61 13.86 -8.59 -5.33
N LYS A 62 13.05 -8.25 -4.32
CA LYS A 62 13.50 -8.10 -2.93
C LYS A 62 13.60 -9.42 -2.17
N TYR A 63 12.67 -10.35 -2.40
CA TYR A 63 12.53 -11.60 -1.66
C TYR A 63 12.76 -12.79 -2.59
N LYS A 64 13.89 -13.51 -2.39
CA LYS A 64 14.29 -14.64 -3.24
C LYS A 64 13.57 -15.96 -2.92
N ASN A 65 12.87 -16.04 -1.79
CA ASN A 65 12.27 -17.27 -1.27
C ASN A 65 10.73 -17.24 -1.33
N VAL A 66 10.15 -16.46 -2.23
CA VAL A 66 8.70 -16.31 -2.40
C VAL A 66 8.35 -16.62 -3.84
N THR A 67 7.23 -17.32 -4.07
CA THR A 67 6.74 -17.57 -5.43
C THR A 67 5.91 -16.39 -5.93
N ARG A 68 5.81 -16.24 -7.25
CA ARG A 68 5.03 -15.14 -7.85
C ARG A 68 3.57 -15.20 -7.41
N GLU A 69 2.98 -16.39 -7.36
CA GLU A 69 1.58 -16.58 -6.96
C GLU A 69 1.39 -16.12 -5.50
N LYS A 70 2.31 -16.53 -4.61
CA LYS A 70 2.20 -16.17 -3.20
C LYS A 70 2.40 -14.66 -2.98
N ALA A 71 3.33 -14.05 -3.70
CA ALA A 71 3.52 -12.61 -3.68
C ALA A 71 2.27 -11.88 -4.14
N GLN A 72 1.64 -12.32 -5.24
CA GLN A 72 0.41 -11.75 -5.76
C GLN A 72 -0.74 -11.84 -4.74
N GLU A 73 -0.96 -13.00 -4.14
CA GLU A 73 -1.99 -13.17 -3.11
C GLU A 73 -1.80 -12.21 -1.93
N ASP A 74 -0.57 -12.10 -1.43
CA ASP A 74 -0.25 -11.23 -0.30
C ASP A 74 -0.40 -9.74 -0.68
N ILE A 75 0.00 -9.35 -1.89
CA ILE A 75 -0.19 -7.99 -2.41
C ILE A 75 -1.68 -7.68 -2.57
N ILE A 76 -2.47 -8.61 -3.12
CA ILE A 76 -3.92 -8.43 -3.27
C ILE A 76 -4.57 -8.25 -1.90
N CYS A 77 -4.22 -9.07 -0.91
CA CYS A 77 -4.71 -8.91 0.47
C CYS A 77 -4.37 -7.51 1.02
N PHE A 78 -3.15 -7.04 0.78
CA PHE A 78 -2.71 -5.70 1.18
C PHE A 78 -3.52 -4.59 0.49
N LEU A 79 -3.70 -4.66 -0.83
CA LEU A 79 -4.48 -3.69 -1.59
C LEU A 79 -5.94 -3.65 -1.13
N GLN A 80 -6.54 -4.81 -0.80
CA GLN A 80 -7.88 -4.88 -0.23
C GLN A 80 -7.98 -4.17 1.13
N ILE A 81 -6.96 -4.26 1.98
CA ILE A 81 -6.91 -3.51 3.25
C ILE A 81 -6.89 -2.00 2.95
N LEU A 82 -6.09 -1.55 1.98
CA LEU A 82 -6.06 -0.14 1.61
C LEU A 82 -7.39 0.35 1.04
N MET A 83 -8.05 -0.45 0.18
CA MET A 83 -9.38 -0.12 -0.35
C MET A 83 -10.43 -0.01 0.77
N LYS A 84 -10.48 -0.99 1.70
CA LYS A 84 -11.42 -0.99 2.83
C LYS A 84 -11.24 0.21 3.75
N ASN A 85 -10.01 0.70 3.89
CA ASN A 85 -9.68 1.88 4.68
C ASN A 85 -9.76 3.19 3.89
N ASN A 86 -10.30 3.16 2.66
CA ASN A 86 -10.47 4.34 1.82
C ASN A 86 -9.14 5.05 1.52
N ILE A 87 -8.06 4.26 1.39
CA ILE A 87 -6.67 4.71 1.10
C ILE A 87 -6.32 4.53 -0.39
N LEU A 88 -6.89 3.52 -1.04
CA LEU A 88 -6.62 3.18 -2.44
C LEU A 88 -7.82 3.50 -3.31
N ASP A 89 -7.59 4.20 -4.43
CA ASP A 89 -8.53 4.26 -5.54
C ASP A 89 -8.16 3.22 -6.60
N MET A 90 -9.14 2.39 -6.96
CA MET A 90 -9.09 1.64 -8.19
C MET A 90 -9.38 2.64 -9.31
N SER A 91 -8.38 2.92 -10.13
CA SER A 91 -8.60 3.66 -11.37
C SER A 91 -9.51 2.81 -12.24
N ASP A 92 -10.82 3.10 -12.23
CA ASP A 92 -11.73 2.71 -13.30
C ASP A 92 -11.23 3.44 -14.55
N SER A 93 -10.40 2.76 -15.34
CA SER A 93 -10.30 3.09 -16.75
C SER A 93 -11.64 2.74 -17.39
N LEU A 94 -12.59 3.67 -17.30
CA LEU A 94 -13.77 3.75 -18.15
C LEU A 94 -13.37 4.17 -19.57
#